data_AF-G4TEY6-F1
#
_entry.id   AF-G4TEY6-F1
#
_cell.length_a   1.000
_cell.length_b   1.000
_cell.length_c   1.000
_cell.angle_alpha   90.00
_cell.angle_beta   90.00
_cell.angle_gamma   90.00
#
_symmetry.space_group_name_H-M   'P 1'
#
loop_
_entity.id
_entity.type
_entity.pdbx_description
1 polymer ?
#
loop_
_entity_poly.entity_id
_entity_poly.type
_entity_poly.pdbx_seq_one_letter_code
_entity_poly.pdbx_strand_id
1 'polypeptide(L)'
;MPVSKITIDAIRDALSKDTSGSESVLRVLERLPQLLDAQDDPIAVQRAWNSVYPDLRGLSSAEGGPLDRNILDKLVNEVSSVTVTLEEFQEARGKLKEEANVAFLLRALALQPKRVLPPGKSLLSLFSKGKDDADEEKRKRAQEVEAVIKRAYWDAAYEQLASPSPDVQIPRIKVFYHDLWEALKPLVPQTHPLMVILTSPLSPSSNPLASALHYLQAALTLMRSLCAPARDEAIDESLASLAKVDKLHAPRDELAKAYTSGIRFALDMCGTMVDDLQSFMAKYGNESNVAAMLRASAREHERQAIIGAFGKEEIQRAWKEWAQKSWRDQMVDVVGDLNPLMQAADLLPSTLIMSRVDLAEAQTLLLGLVISASIRTLVPALSQTRLVTLYNNNSKAIELENQFMGRVWTLIGADPFATDHATQESDIDNIAAEVFRIWKLRNPNEQNISAKEKEFGDMVRRMINEETHPVRVLLKKRVTDALKERLAQPIVPIKQEAPTTVAAGRALQPTARLKSSKIFPSDQKEADLVISGFGDPVLKNHLHQILHILRVVESWVEYVWKDIE
;
A
#
# COMPACT_ATOMS: atom_id res chain seq x y z
N MET A 1 0.68 15.24 -38.40
CA MET A 1 1.34 14.62 -39.58
C MET A 1 2.84 14.70 -39.34
N PRO A 2 3.67 13.71 -39.73
CA PRO A 2 5.12 13.84 -39.59
C PRO A 2 5.62 15.06 -40.39
N VAL A 3 6.65 15.73 -39.88
CA VAL A 3 7.29 16.85 -40.60
C VAL A 3 7.80 16.32 -41.94
N SER A 4 7.38 16.94 -43.04
CA SER A 4 7.67 16.40 -44.36
C SER A 4 9.14 16.56 -44.68
N LYS A 5 9.83 15.45 -44.93
CA LYS A 5 11.21 15.45 -45.46
C LYS A 5 11.33 16.36 -46.69
N ILE A 6 10.30 16.40 -47.54
CA ILE A 6 10.25 17.24 -48.73
C ILE A 6 10.30 18.73 -48.36
N THR A 7 9.59 19.14 -47.31
CA THR A 7 9.58 20.53 -46.84
C THR A 7 10.94 20.91 -46.24
N ILE A 8 11.57 20.01 -45.50
CA ILE A 8 12.93 20.22 -44.94
C ILE A 8 14.00 20.29 -46.05
N ASP A 9 13.96 19.38 -47.01
CA ASP A 9 14.91 19.37 -48.13
C ASP A 9 14.74 20.63 -49.01
N ALA A 10 13.51 21.10 -49.21
CA ALA A 10 13.25 22.36 -49.93
C ALA A 10 13.85 23.59 -49.24
N ILE A 11 13.83 23.63 -47.90
CA ILE A 11 14.45 24.70 -47.11
C ILE A 11 15.98 24.59 -47.19
N ARG A 12 16.53 23.38 -47.06
CA ARG A 12 17.98 23.13 -47.22
C ARG A 12 18.46 23.60 -48.59
N ASP A 13 17.75 23.24 -49.66
CA ASP A 13 18.09 23.61 -51.04
C ASP A 13 17.99 25.12 -51.26
N ALA A 14 16.97 25.79 -50.71
CA ALA A 14 16.83 27.25 -50.78
C ALA A 14 18.00 27.96 -50.08
N LEU A 15 18.36 27.50 -48.89
CA LEU A 15 19.44 28.09 -48.08
C LEU A 15 20.84 27.80 -48.61
N SER A 16 21.06 26.64 -49.24
CA SER A 16 22.36 26.29 -49.83
C SER A 16 22.77 27.15 -51.04
N LYS A 17 21.79 27.81 -51.68
CA LYS A 17 22.01 28.72 -52.82
C LYS A 17 22.42 30.12 -52.38
N ASP A 18 22.24 30.46 -51.10
CA ASP A 18 22.68 31.73 -50.55
C ASP A 18 24.19 31.69 -50.24
N THR A 19 24.98 32.40 -51.03
CA THR A 19 26.43 32.51 -50.86
C THR A 19 26.85 33.59 -49.86
N SER A 20 25.88 34.27 -49.22
CA SER A 20 26.14 35.37 -48.26
C SER A 20 26.98 34.95 -47.05
N GLY A 21 27.07 33.66 -46.74
CA GLY A 21 27.83 33.14 -45.61
C GLY A 21 27.24 33.56 -44.25
N SER A 22 25.96 33.94 -44.22
CA SER A 22 25.29 34.36 -43.00
C SER A 22 25.34 33.26 -41.94
N GLU A 23 25.79 33.63 -40.73
CA GLU A 23 25.90 32.71 -39.59
C GLU A 23 24.54 32.06 -39.25
N SER A 24 23.43 32.77 -39.47
CA SER A 24 22.07 32.24 -39.30
C SER A 24 21.76 31.11 -40.28
N VAL A 25 22.26 31.17 -41.52
CA VAL A 25 22.05 30.12 -42.52
C VAL A 25 22.78 28.83 -42.11
N LEU A 26 24.02 28.96 -41.64
CA LEU A 26 24.81 27.81 -41.15
C LEU A 26 24.16 27.16 -39.92
N ARG A 27 23.69 27.95 -38.95
CA ARG A 27 22.99 27.44 -37.75
C ARG A 27 21.69 26.72 -38.11
N VAL A 28 20.93 27.25 -39.07
CA VAL A 28 19.71 26.59 -39.54
C VAL A 28 20.04 25.26 -40.21
N LEU A 29 21.02 25.23 -41.13
CA LEU A 29 21.41 24.00 -41.84
C LEU A 29 21.94 22.90 -40.90
N GLU A 30 22.64 23.28 -39.83
CA GLU A 30 23.14 22.35 -38.81
C GLU A 30 22.01 21.73 -37.97
N ARG A 31 20.98 22.52 -37.65
CA ARG A 31 19.89 22.12 -36.74
C ARG A 31 18.65 21.57 -37.43
N LEU A 32 18.42 21.88 -38.70
CA LEU A 32 17.27 21.39 -39.49
C LEU A 32 17.15 19.85 -39.51
N PRO A 33 18.23 19.05 -39.59
CA PRO A 33 18.14 17.58 -39.50
C PRO A 33 17.53 17.08 -38.19
N GLN A 34 17.70 17.82 -37.10
CA GLN A 34 17.18 17.44 -35.78
C GLN A 34 15.64 17.38 -35.75
N LEU A 35 14.95 18.10 -36.67
CA LEU A 35 13.49 18.01 -36.82
C LEU A 35 13.04 16.68 -37.46
N LEU A 36 13.87 16.09 -38.35
CA LEU A 36 13.62 14.78 -38.94
C LEU A 36 13.93 13.66 -37.95
N ASP A 37 15.06 13.78 -37.25
CA ASP A 37 15.47 12.78 -36.26
C ASP A 37 14.52 12.75 -35.06
N ALA A 38 13.85 13.87 -34.78
CA ALA A 38 12.87 13.99 -33.71
C ALA A 38 11.45 13.60 -34.11
N GLN A 39 11.17 13.20 -35.36
CA GLN A 39 9.78 13.06 -35.88
C GLN A 39 8.88 12.11 -35.07
N ASP A 40 9.47 11.18 -34.32
CA ASP A 40 8.77 10.19 -33.50
C ASP A 40 8.48 10.68 -32.05
N ASP A 41 9.04 11.82 -31.63
CA ASP A 41 8.80 12.44 -30.32
C ASP A 41 8.36 13.91 -30.49
N PRO A 42 7.06 14.22 -30.30
CA PRO A 42 6.53 15.58 -30.42
C PRO A 42 7.22 16.61 -29.51
N ILE A 43 7.77 16.19 -28.36
CA ILE A 43 8.52 17.07 -27.45
C ILE A 43 9.90 17.40 -28.06
N ALA A 44 10.57 16.41 -28.63
CA ALA A 44 11.82 16.62 -29.35
C ALA A 44 11.60 17.50 -30.60
N VAL A 45 10.51 17.30 -31.35
CA VAL A 45 10.13 18.17 -32.49
C VAL A 45 9.93 19.61 -32.01
N GLN A 46 9.20 19.83 -30.92
CA GLN A 46 8.94 21.17 -30.40
C GLN A 46 10.22 21.85 -29.89
N ARG A 47 11.12 21.10 -29.25
CA ARG A 47 12.42 21.62 -28.80
C ARG A 47 13.31 21.98 -29.99
N ALA A 48 13.40 21.10 -30.99
CA ALA A 48 14.15 21.35 -32.22
C ALA A 48 13.56 22.57 -32.95
N TRP A 49 12.24 22.66 -33.07
CA TRP A 49 11.54 23.77 -33.69
C TRP A 49 11.82 25.11 -33.01
N ASN A 50 11.67 25.18 -31.68
CA ASN A 50 11.96 26.39 -30.92
C ASN A 50 13.41 26.86 -31.07
N SER A 51 14.34 25.95 -31.35
CA SER A 51 15.76 26.26 -31.56
C SER A 51 16.09 26.79 -32.97
N VAL A 52 15.22 26.53 -33.96
CA VAL A 52 15.45 26.84 -35.39
C VAL A 52 14.51 27.93 -35.92
N TYR A 53 13.29 28.01 -35.40
CA TYR A 53 12.25 28.93 -35.88
C TYR A 53 12.63 30.41 -35.84
N PRO A 54 13.30 30.96 -34.80
CA PRO A 54 13.69 32.37 -34.79
C PRO A 54 14.61 32.74 -35.96
N ASP A 55 15.56 31.86 -36.29
CA ASP A 55 16.51 32.05 -37.39
C ASP A 55 15.80 31.90 -38.74
N LEU A 56 14.96 30.88 -38.93
CA LEU A 56 14.14 30.71 -40.14
C LEU A 56 13.24 31.91 -40.40
N ARG A 57 12.62 32.47 -39.35
CA ARG A 57 11.77 33.65 -39.44
C ARG A 57 12.57 34.89 -39.85
N GLY A 58 13.79 35.05 -39.34
CA GLY A 58 14.70 36.13 -39.75
C GLY A 58 15.11 36.03 -41.22
N LEU A 59 15.31 34.81 -41.72
CA LEU A 59 15.65 34.55 -43.13
C LEU A 59 14.47 34.72 -44.10
N SER A 60 13.24 34.71 -43.58
CA SER A 60 12.01 34.93 -44.36
C SER A 60 11.50 36.39 -44.29
N SER A 61 12.00 37.20 -43.35
CA SER A 61 11.51 38.57 -43.16
C SER A 61 12.17 39.56 -44.15
N ALA A 62 11.33 40.13 -45.03
CA ALA A 62 11.55 41.26 -45.94
C ALA A 62 12.05 40.92 -47.37
N GLU A 63 11.64 41.77 -48.31
CA GLU A 63 11.83 41.68 -49.77
C GLU A 63 13.28 41.32 -50.14
N GLY A 64 13.49 40.05 -50.50
CA GLY A 64 14.81 39.54 -50.91
C GLY A 64 15.47 38.54 -49.94
N GLY A 65 14.80 38.13 -48.86
CA GLY A 65 15.26 37.02 -48.03
C GLY A 65 15.41 35.71 -48.84
N PRO A 66 16.40 34.85 -48.52
CA PRO A 66 16.70 33.63 -49.28
C PRO A 66 15.62 32.55 -49.14
N LEU A 67 14.69 32.69 -48.19
CA LEU A 67 13.67 31.70 -47.90
C LEU A 67 12.27 32.18 -48.31
N ASP A 68 11.64 31.45 -49.23
CA ASP A 68 10.25 31.67 -49.62
C ASP A 68 9.32 31.50 -48.41
N ARG A 69 8.56 32.54 -48.12
CA ARG A 69 7.59 32.58 -47.03
C ARG A 69 6.56 31.44 -47.12
N ASN A 70 6.17 31.03 -48.32
CA ASN A 70 5.23 29.91 -48.50
C ASN A 70 5.80 28.57 -48.00
N ILE A 71 7.10 28.36 -48.16
CA ILE A 71 7.79 27.15 -47.67
C ILE A 71 7.87 27.19 -46.15
N LEU A 72 8.19 28.35 -45.57
CA LEU A 72 8.20 28.53 -44.12
C LEU A 72 6.80 28.35 -43.52
N ASP A 73 5.76 28.97 -44.07
CA ASP A 73 4.38 28.84 -43.60
C ASP A 73 3.89 27.38 -43.68
N LYS A 74 4.32 26.62 -44.70
CA LYS A 74 4.05 25.19 -44.80
C LYS A 74 4.72 24.40 -43.67
N LEU A 75 6.00 24.67 -43.37
CA LEU A 75 6.70 24.03 -42.26
C LEU A 75 6.09 24.41 -40.90
N VAL A 76 5.72 25.67 -40.71
CA VAL A 76 5.01 26.16 -39.51
C VAL A 76 3.71 25.38 -39.32
N ASN A 77 2.92 25.19 -40.38
CA ASN A 77 1.68 24.41 -40.31
C ASN A 77 1.92 22.92 -40.02
N GLU A 78 2.94 22.32 -40.63
CA GLU A 78 3.31 20.92 -40.37
C GLU A 78 3.74 20.72 -38.90
N VAL A 79 4.63 21.58 -38.38
CA VAL A 79 5.06 21.52 -36.98
C VAL A 79 3.92 21.88 -36.04
N SER A 80 3.11 22.89 -36.35
CA SER A 80 1.93 23.25 -35.55
C SER A 80 0.94 22.09 -35.45
N SER A 81 0.79 21.29 -36.51
CA SER A 81 -0.06 20.09 -36.47
C SER A 81 0.48 19.01 -35.51
N VAL A 82 1.80 18.92 -35.34
CA VAL A 82 2.45 18.00 -34.39
C VAL A 82 2.36 18.55 -32.96
N THR A 83 2.39 19.87 -32.79
CA THR A 83 2.35 20.50 -31.47
C THR A 83 0.94 20.65 -30.92
N VAL A 84 -0.08 20.84 -31.76
CA VAL A 84 -1.49 20.76 -31.35
C VAL A 84 -1.81 19.36 -30.81
N THR A 85 -1.30 18.31 -31.46
CA THR A 85 -1.39 16.95 -30.92
C THR A 85 -0.62 16.77 -29.61
N LEU A 86 0.44 17.56 -29.37
CA LEU A 86 1.18 17.54 -28.10
C LEU A 86 0.42 18.24 -26.98
N GLU A 87 -0.27 19.36 -27.24
CA GLU A 87 -1.12 20.04 -26.24
C GLU A 87 -2.34 19.18 -25.87
N GLU A 88 -3.01 18.59 -26.87
CA GLU A 88 -4.08 17.62 -26.65
C GLU A 88 -3.56 16.38 -25.89
N PHE A 89 -2.34 15.91 -26.21
CA PHE A 89 -1.70 14.81 -25.49
C PHE A 89 -1.28 15.19 -24.06
N GLN A 90 -0.81 16.42 -23.81
CA GLN A 90 -0.46 16.91 -22.49
C GLN A 90 -1.69 17.15 -21.62
N GLU A 91 -2.79 17.67 -22.20
CA GLU A 91 -4.08 17.79 -21.52
C GLU A 91 -4.65 16.40 -21.22
N ALA A 92 -4.60 15.47 -22.18
CA ALA A 92 -4.98 14.07 -21.96
C ALA A 92 -4.10 13.42 -20.89
N ARG A 93 -2.79 13.72 -20.85
CA ARG A 93 -1.86 13.24 -19.81
C ARG A 93 -2.15 13.87 -18.45
N GLY A 94 -2.60 15.12 -18.41
CA GLY A 94 -3.05 15.80 -17.19
C GLY A 94 -4.32 15.17 -16.63
N LYS A 95 -5.35 14.98 -17.46
CA LYS A 95 -6.59 14.27 -17.11
C LYS A 95 -6.30 12.83 -16.72
N LEU A 96 -5.45 12.15 -17.46
CA LEU A 96 -4.96 10.81 -17.13
C LEU A 96 -4.28 10.79 -15.77
N LYS A 97 -3.51 11.81 -15.39
CA LYS A 97 -2.87 11.86 -14.07
C LYS A 97 -3.90 11.93 -12.95
N GLU A 98 -4.95 12.74 -13.09
CA GLU A 98 -6.01 12.84 -12.09
C GLU A 98 -6.86 11.57 -12.02
N GLU A 99 -7.32 11.07 -13.17
CA GLU A 99 -8.09 9.83 -13.26
C GLU A 99 -7.28 8.61 -12.80
N ALA A 100 -5.99 8.55 -13.15
CA ALA A 100 -5.06 7.52 -12.70
C ALA A 100 -4.83 7.60 -11.19
N ASN A 101 -4.74 8.79 -10.59
CA ASN A 101 -4.61 8.93 -9.15
C ASN A 101 -5.84 8.38 -8.42
N VAL A 102 -7.04 8.68 -8.92
CA VAL A 102 -8.29 8.13 -8.36
C VAL A 102 -8.36 6.62 -8.56
N ALA A 103 -8.08 6.13 -9.76
CA ALA A 103 -8.06 4.70 -10.06
C ALA A 103 -7.03 3.95 -9.20
N PHE A 104 -5.82 4.51 -9.03
CA PHE A 104 -4.76 3.96 -8.20
C PHE A 104 -5.17 3.91 -6.72
N LEU A 105 -5.75 4.99 -6.19
CA LEU A 105 -6.24 5.01 -4.80
C LEU A 105 -7.37 3.99 -4.59
N LEU A 106 -8.33 3.92 -5.51
CA LEU A 106 -9.43 2.95 -5.45
C LEU A 106 -8.90 1.51 -5.53
N ARG A 107 -7.94 1.24 -6.42
CA ARG A 107 -7.26 -0.05 -6.53
C ARG A 107 -6.52 -0.42 -5.25
N ALA A 108 -5.75 0.51 -4.68
CA ALA A 108 -5.04 0.29 -3.43
C ALA A 108 -6.01 0.01 -2.27
N LEU A 109 -7.13 0.74 -2.18
CA LEU A 109 -8.21 0.47 -1.21
C LEU A 109 -8.89 -0.88 -1.45
N ALA A 110 -9.07 -1.28 -2.71
CA ALA A 110 -9.75 -2.51 -3.10
C ALA A 110 -8.92 -3.78 -2.87
N LEU A 111 -7.59 -3.68 -3.00
CA LEU A 111 -6.65 -4.81 -2.85
C LEU A 111 -6.03 -4.86 -1.45
N GLN A 112 -5.65 -3.71 -0.88
CA GLN A 112 -4.89 -3.63 0.37
C GLN A 112 -5.42 -2.52 1.29
N PRO A 113 -6.68 -2.59 1.75
CA PRO A 113 -7.30 -1.53 2.54
C PRO A 113 -6.51 -1.20 3.81
N LYS A 114 -5.86 -2.20 4.43
CA LYS A 114 -5.06 -2.02 5.65
C LYS A 114 -3.80 -1.16 5.49
N ARG A 115 -3.30 -1.02 4.26
CA ARG A 115 -2.12 -0.18 3.96
C ARG A 115 -2.49 1.26 3.70
N VAL A 116 -3.67 1.49 3.13
CA VAL A 116 -4.14 2.83 2.77
C VAL A 116 -4.92 3.48 3.92
N LEU A 117 -5.71 2.69 4.64
CA LEU A 117 -6.47 3.19 5.78
C LEU A 117 -5.57 3.34 7.01
N PRO A 118 -5.81 4.37 7.84
CA PRO A 118 -5.18 4.47 9.16
C PRO A 118 -5.43 3.21 10.01
N PRO A 119 -4.48 2.83 10.88
CA PRO A 119 -4.64 1.65 11.73
C PRO A 119 -5.91 1.78 12.60
N GLY A 120 -6.71 0.71 12.63
CA GLY A 120 -8.01 0.68 13.34
C GLY A 120 -9.22 1.03 12.48
N LYS A 121 -9.03 1.74 11.35
CA LYS A 121 -10.11 2.07 10.43
C LYS A 121 -10.40 0.91 9.46
N SER A 122 -11.68 0.65 9.23
CA SER A 122 -12.15 -0.37 8.28
C SER A 122 -12.69 0.28 7.01
N LEU A 123 -12.84 -0.49 5.92
CA LEU A 123 -13.49 0.02 4.71
C LEU A 123 -14.90 0.55 4.98
N LEU A 124 -15.58 -0.04 5.97
CA LEU A 124 -16.91 0.37 6.42
C LEU A 124 -16.93 1.85 6.86
N SER A 125 -15.88 2.28 7.54
CA SER A 125 -15.76 3.63 8.11
C SER A 125 -15.69 4.75 7.05
N LEU A 126 -15.35 4.43 5.80
CA LEU A 126 -15.33 5.41 4.70
C LEU A 126 -16.73 5.75 4.17
N PHE A 127 -17.70 4.87 4.38
CA PHE A 127 -19.01 4.94 3.72
C PHE A 127 -20.16 5.30 4.67
N SER A 128 -19.89 5.47 5.96
CA SER A 128 -20.84 6.03 6.93
C SER A 128 -21.04 7.52 6.64
N LYS A 129 -21.79 7.85 5.59
CA LYS A 129 -22.35 9.19 5.36
C LYS A 129 -23.70 9.32 6.09
N GLY A 130 -23.96 10.54 6.57
CA GLY A 130 -25.04 10.90 7.48
C GLY A 130 -26.44 10.47 7.05
N LYS A 131 -27.26 10.20 8.08
CA LYS A 131 -28.64 9.73 8.00
C LYS A 131 -29.50 10.56 7.05
N ASP A 132 -30.34 9.87 6.28
CA ASP A 132 -31.40 10.46 5.45
C ASP A 132 -32.46 11.19 6.31
N ASP A 133 -32.84 12.38 5.87
CA ASP A 133 -33.75 13.34 6.53
C ASP A 133 -35.24 12.92 6.54
N ALA A 134 -35.58 11.75 5.98
CA ALA A 134 -36.97 11.38 5.68
C ALA A 134 -37.84 10.98 6.89
N ASP A 135 -37.31 10.99 8.11
CA ASP A 135 -38.00 10.48 9.32
C ASP A 135 -37.89 11.46 10.52
N GLU A 136 -37.73 12.75 10.24
CA GLU A 136 -37.33 13.76 11.22
C GLU A 136 -38.45 14.12 12.23
N GLU A 137 -39.71 14.20 11.81
CA GLU A 137 -40.80 14.68 12.69
C GLU A 137 -41.21 13.70 13.78
N LYS A 138 -41.23 12.39 13.48
CA LYS A 138 -41.55 11.36 14.46
C LYS A 138 -40.42 11.20 15.47
N ARG A 139 -39.17 11.44 15.05
CA ARG A 139 -38.00 11.47 15.93
C ARG A 139 -38.01 12.69 16.84
N LYS A 140 -38.39 13.88 16.35
CA LYS A 140 -38.45 15.12 17.15
C LYS A 140 -39.31 14.99 18.41
N ARG A 141 -40.53 14.45 18.31
CA ARG A 141 -41.42 14.27 19.49
C ARG A 141 -40.92 13.23 20.49
N ALA A 142 -40.33 12.14 20.00
CA ALA A 142 -39.71 11.13 20.87
C ALA A 142 -38.48 11.69 21.59
N GLN A 143 -37.67 12.48 20.88
CA GLN A 143 -36.49 13.14 21.41
C GLN A 143 -36.81 14.18 22.49
N GLU A 144 -37.94 14.89 22.41
CA GLU A 144 -38.35 15.85 23.44
C GLU A 144 -38.65 15.18 24.79
N VAL A 145 -39.44 14.10 24.79
CA VAL A 145 -39.75 13.35 26.02
C VAL A 145 -38.49 12.67 26.56
N GLU A 146 -37.67 12.09 25.68
CA GLU A 146 -36.40 11.48 26.03
C GLU A 146 -35.42 12.50 26.62
N ALA A 147 -35.39 13.73 26.10
CA ALA A 147 -34.50 14.80 26.58
C ALA A 147 -34.84 15.23 28.01
N VAL A 148 -36.12 15.28 28.39
CA VAL A 148 -36.54 15.62 29.76
C VAL A 148 -36.09 14.53 30.74
N ILE A 149 -36.32 13.26 30.40
CA ILE A 149 -35.92 12.13 31.25
C ILE A 149 -34.39 12.05 31.35
N LYS A 150 -33.68 12.19 30.23
CA LYS A 150 -32.20 12.21 30.22
C LYS A 150 -31.66 13.35 31.05
N ARG A 151 -32.23 14.56 30.97
CA ARG A 151 -31.79 15.71 31.79
C ARG A 151 -31.89 15.38 33.28
N ALA A 152 -33.05 14.91 33.74
CA ALA A 152 -33.23 14.54 35.15
C ALA A 152 -32.25 13.44 35.61
N TYR A 153 -31.99 12.44 34.75
CA TYR A 153 -31.00 11.40 35.02
C TYR A 153 -29.57 11.95 35.16
N TRP A 154 -29.17 12.85 34.27
CA TRP A 154 -27.83 13.44 34.26
C TRP A 154 -27.62 14.42 35.42
N ASP A 155 -28.63 15.21 35.77
CA ASP A 155 -28.59 16.12 36.92
C ASP A 155 -28.45 15.33 38.23
N ALA A 156 -29.25 14.27 38.41
CA ALA A 156 -29.11 13.38 39.56
C ALA A 156 -27.76 12.65 39.59
N ALA A 157 -27.20 12.29 38.43
CA ALA A 157 -25.87 11.72 38.35
C ALA A 157 -24.80 12.70 38.82
N TYR A 158 -24.90 13.93 38.36
CA TYR A 158 -23.97 15.00 38.67
C TYR A 158 -23.94 15.28 40.16
N GLU A 159 -25.10 15.41 40.80
CA GLU A 159 -25.21 15.62 42.26
C GLU A 159 -24.55 14.49 43.07
N GLN A 160 -24.75 13.23 42.66
CA GLN A 160 -24.12 12.08 43.30
C GLN A 160 -22.60 12.07 43.12
N LEU A 161 -22.09 12.46 41.95
CA LEU A 161 -20.67 12.54 41.67
C LEU A 161 -20.00 13.74 42.35
N ALA A 162 -20.70 14.86 42.47
CA ALA A 162 -20.21 16.06 43.16
C ALA A 162 -20.15 15.88 44.69
N SER A 163 -20.83 14.86 45.24
CA SER A 163 -20.80 14.51 46.66
C SER A 163 -19.35 14.30 47.16
N PRO A 164 -18.99 14.79 48.36
CA PRO A 164 -17.65 14.61 48.89
C PRO A 164 -17.35 13.17 49.36
N SER A 165 -18.37 12.30 49.44
CA SER A 165 -18.24 10.93 49.95
C SER A 165 -17.99 9.92 48.81
N PRO A 166 -16.86 9.18 48.84
CA PRO A 166 -16.60 8.11 47.88
C PRO A 166 -17.68 7.03 47.85
N ASP A 167 -18.36 6.79 48.97
CA ASP A 167 -19.42 5.78 49.09
C ASP A 167 -20.64 6.10 48.21
N VAL A 168 -20.85 7.38 47.90
CA VAL A 168 -21.91 7.84 46.98
C VAL A 168 -21.42 7.83 45.52
N GLN A 169 -20.15 8.19 45.30
CA GLN A 169 -19.56 8.28 43.96
C GLN A 169 -19.34 6.89 43.33
N ILE A 170 -18.80 5.94 44.08
CA ILE A 170 -18.37 4.62 43.60
C ILE A 170 -19.55 3.84 42.97
N PRO A 171 -20.73 3.71 43.61
CA PRO A 171 -21.87 3.06 42.98
C PRO A 171 -22.27 3.71 41.66
N ARG A 172 -22.25 5.05 41.57
CA ARG A 172 -22.62 5.77 40.35
C ARG A 172 -21.62 5.55 39.22
N ILE A 173 -20.32 5.56 39.53
CA ILE A 173 -19.25 5.24 38.57
C ILE A 173 -19.39 3.81 38.04
N LYS A 174 -19.73 2.84 38.91
CA LYS A 174 -19.97 1.45 38.47
C LYS A 174 -21.11 1.33 37.47
N VAL A 175 -22.21 2.06 37.70
CA VAL A 175 -23.33 2.13 36.73
C VAL A 175 -22.82 2.66 35.39
N PHE A 176 -22.06 3.76 35.39
CA PHE A 176 -21.50 4.30 34.15
C PHE A 176 -20.51 3.39 33.44
N TYR A 177 -19.72 2.60 34.18
CA TYR A 177 -18.84 1.61 33.56
C TYR A 177 -19.64 0.50 32.89
N HIS A 178 -20.72 0.06 33.53
CA HIS A 178 -21.62 -0.92 32.95
C HIS A 178 -22.35 -0.38 31.70
N ASP A 179 -22.87 0.85 31.77
CA ASP A 179 -23.53 1.52 30.64
C ASP A 179 -22.56 1.65 29.45
N LEU A 180 -21.33 2.10 29.72
CA LEU A 180 -20.28 2.23 28.70
C LEU A 180 -19.86 0.88 28.14
N TRP A 181 -19.79 -0.17 28.97
CA TRP A 181 -19.49 -1.53 28.53
C TRP A 181 -20.58 -2.07 27.61
N GLU A 182 -21.87 -1.94 27.96
CA GLU A 182 -22.97 -2.37 27.08
C GLU A 182 -22.98 -1.58 25.76
N ALA A 183 -22.69 -0.27 25.80
CA ALA A 183 -22.60 0.57 24.61
C ALA A 183 -21.42 0.20 23.70
N LEU A 184 -20.27 -0.18 24.27
CA LEU A 184 -19.06 -0.56 23.52
C LEU A 184 -19.06 -2.02 23.05
N LYS A 185 -19.81 -2.91 23.72
CA LYS A 185 -19.93 -4.35 23.39
C LYS A 185 -20.20 -4.67 21.92
N PRO A 186 -21.08 -3.96 21.17
CA PRO A 186 -21.25 -4.19 19.74
C PRO A 186 -20.06 -3.74 18.88
N LEU A 187 -19.20 -2.86 19.40
CA LEU A 187 -18.11 -2.21 18.66
C LEU A 187 -16.72 -2.81 18.97
N VAL A 188 -16.53 -3.34 20.18
CA VAL A 188 -15.23 -3.74 20.73
C VAL A 188 -15.23 -5.22 21.13
N PRO A 189 -14.20 -6.01 20.75
CA PRO A 189 -14.07 -7.39 21.24
C PRO A 189 -14.02 -7.47 22.77
N GLN A 190 -14.69 -8.47 23.36
CA GLN A 190 -14.72 -8.65 24.82
C GLN A 190 -13.35 -8.90 25.44
N THR A 191 -12.38 -9.36 24.65
CA THR A 191 -10.98 -9.59 25.07
C THR A 191 -10.16 -8.29 25.14
N HIS A 192 -10.71 -7.16 24.68
CA HIS A 192 -9.99 -5.90 24.69
C HIS A 192 -9.72 -5.44 26.14
N PRO A 193 -8.51 -4.95 26.48
CA PRO A 193 -8.16 -4.58 27.86
C PRO A 193 -9.15 -3.63 28.53
N LEU A 194 -9.67 -2.65 27.78
CA LEU A 194 -10.70 -1.72 28.29
C LEU A 194 -11.99 -2.44 28.71
N MET A 195 -12.45 -3.44 27.95
CA MET A 195 -13.67 -4.18 28.26
C MET A 195 -13.52 -5.02 29.53
N VAL A 196 -12.32 -5.56 29.75
CA VAL A 196 -11.96 -6.26 30.99
C VAL A 196 -11.92 -5.30 32.17
N ILE A 197 -11.36 -4.10 31.98
CA ILE A 197 -11.29 -3.06 33.03
C ILE A 197 -12.69 -2.58 33.42
N LEU A 198 -13.57 -2.30 32.46
CA LEU A 198 -14.94 -1.83 32.74
C LEU A 198 -15.79 -2.86 33.50
N THR A 199 -15.46 -4.15 33.40
CA THR A 199 -16.12 -5.23 34.14
C THR A 199 -15.41 -5.59 35.46
N SER A 200 -14.20 -5.08 35.67
CA SER A 200 -13.42 -5.34 36.88
C SER A 200 -13.92 -4.48 38.06
N PRO A 201 -13.78 -4.96 39.31
CA PRO A 201 -14.10 -4.13 40.48
C PRO A 201 -13.22 -2.88 40.49
N LEU A 202 -13.82 -1.72 40.78
CA LEU A 202 -13.09 -0.46 40.92
C LEU A 202 -11.98 -0.61 41.97
N SER A 203 -10.76 -0.20 41.60
CA SER A 203 -9.63 -0.19 42.52
C SER A 203 -9.91 0.76 43.70
N PRO A 204 -9.54 0.40 44.94
CA PRO A 204 -9.66 1.31 46.07
C PRO A 204 -8.80 2.54 45.81
N SER A 205 -9.44 3.69 45.60
CA SER A 205 -8.79 4.97 45.30
C SER A 205 -9.33 6.03 46.25
N SER A 206 -8.46 6.90 46.74
CA SER A 206 -8.84 8.08 47.53
C SER A 206 -9.55 9.15 46.67
N ASN A 207 -9.44 9.05 45.34
CA ASN A 207 -10.13 9.89 44.38
C ASN A 207 -10.67 9.03 43.22
N PRO A 208 -11.86 8.42 43.37
CA PRO A 208 -12.40 7.50 42.37
C PRO A 208 -12.76 8.21 41.05
N LEU A 209 -13.10 9.51 41.08
CA LEU A 209 -13.39 10.30 39.89
C LEU A 209 -12.16 10.50 39.00
N ALA A 210 -10.99 10.78 39.58
CA ALA A 210 -9.76 10.95 38.81
C ALA A 210 -9.39 9.66 38.06
N SER A 211 -9.53 8.50 38.71
CA SER A 211 -9.34 7.20 38.08
C SER A 211 -10.38 6.97 36.97
N ALA A 212 -11.65 7.31 37.22
CA ALA A 212 -12.71 7.15 36.23
C ALA A 212 -12.52 8.03 34.98
N LEU A 213 -12.03 9.26 35.15
CA LEU A 213 -11.66 10.15 34.04
C LEU A 213 -10.54 9.56 33.17
N HIS A 214 -9.57 8.86 33.77
CA HIS A 214 -8.51 8.19 33.00
C HIS A 214 -9.07 7.09 32.10
N TYR A 215 -9.97 6.24 32.62
CA TYR A 215 -10.60 5.19 31.81
C TYR A 215 -11.55 5.74 30.74
N LEU A 216 -12.23 6.85 31.02
CA LEU A 216 -13.05 7.55 30.03
C LEU A 216 -12.19 8.11 28.87
N GLN A 217 -11.02 8.69 29.17
CA GLN A 217 -10.08 9.10 28.12
C GLN A 217 -9.62 7.91 27.29
N ALA A 218 -9.27 6.78 27.92
CA ALA A 218 -8.90 5.56 27.20
C ALA A 218 -10.05 5.05 26.30
N ALA A 219 -11.30 5.14 26.76
CA ALA A 219 -12.48 4.80 25.97
C ALA A 219 -12.64 5.73 24.76
N LEU A 220 -12.47 7.04 24.93
CA LEU A 220 -12.55 8.01 23.82
C LEU A 220 -11.42 7.84 22.81
N THR A 221 -10.20 7.55 23.26
CA THR A 221 -9.09 7.21 22.37
C THR A 221 -9.38 5.92 21.59
N LEU A 222 -9.97 4.91 22.23
CA LEU A 222 -10.41 3.70 21.53
C LEU A 222 -11.51 4.02 20.51
N MET A 223 -12.54 4.78 20.90
CA MET A 223 -13.62 5.20 19.99
C MET A 223 -13.06 5.96 18.78
N ARG A 224 -12.10 6.87 18.97
CA ARG A 224 -11.39 7.57 17.90
C ARG A 224 -10.73 6.62 16.90
N SER A 225 -10.16 5.52 17.38
CA SER A 225 -9.52 4.52 16.50
C SER A 225 -10.53 3.69 15.69
N LEU A 226 -11.78 3.62 16.16
CA LEU A 226 -12.85 2.80 15.57
C LEU A 226 -13.83 3.60 14.71
N CYS A 227 -14.00 4.89 14.99
CA CYS A 227 -15.01 5.73 14.33
C CYS A 227 -14.61 6.14 12.91
N ALA A 228 -15.61 6.57 12.16
CA ALA A 228 -15.39 7.19 10.87
C ALA A 228 -14.62 8.51 11.02
N PRO A 229 -13.73 8.86 10.06
CA PRO A 229 -12.97 10.12 10.10
C PRO A 229 -13.82 11.37 10.31
N ALA A 230 -15.07 11.36 9.84
CA ALA A 230 -16.01 12.47 10.02
C ALA A 230 -16.39 12.75 11.49
N ARG A 231 -16.05 11.86 12.43
CA ARG A 231 -16.31 12.00 13.87
C ARG A 231 -15.05 12.34 14.67
N ASP A 232 -13.87 12.32 14.04
CA ASP A 232 -12.57 12.49 14.70
C ASP A 232 -12.49 13.84 15.43
N GLU A 233 -12.98 14.93 14.80
CA GLU A 233 -12.96 16.28 15.36
C GLU A 233 -13.79 16.37 16.65
N ALA A 234 -15.03 15.86 16.65
CA ALA A 234 -15.89 15.86 17.83
C ALA A 234 -15.28 15.06 19.01
N ILE A 235 -14.61 13.94 18.72
CA ILE A 235 -13.92 13.15 19.75
C ILE A 235 -12.68 13.88 20.27
N ASP A 236 -11.92 14.54 19.40
CA ASP A 236 -10.76 15.34 19.79
C ASP A 236 -11.14 16.52 20.67
N GLU A 237 -12.25 17.20 20.38
CA GLU A 237 -12.78 18.26 21.23
C GLU A 237 -13.13 17.75 22.63
N SER A 238 -13.75 16.57 22.72
CA SER A 238 -14.07 15.93 24.01
C SER A 238 -12.80 15.51 24.76
N LEU A 239 -11.83 14.92 24.07
CA LEU A 239 -10.52 14.56 24.65
C LEU A 239 -9.78 15.80 25.15
N ALA A 240 -9.78 16.90 24.39
CA ALA A 240 -9.17 18.17 24.76
C ALA A 240 -9.88 18.79 25.97
N SER A 241 -11.22 18.69 26.05
CA SER A 241 -12.00 19.10 27.22
C SER A 241 -11.59 18.34 28.48
N LEU A 242 -11.41 17.01 28.40
CA LEU A 242 -10.99 16.19 29.53
C LEU A 242 -9.52 16.42 29.92
N ALA A 243 -8.66 16.80 28.96
CA ALA A 243 -7.25 17.07 29.20
C ALA A 243 -6.99 18.40 29.93
N LYS A 244 -7.90 19.38 29.81
CA LYS A 244 -7.80 20.68 30.49
C LYS A 244 -8.00 20.59 32.00
N VAL A 245 -8.69 19.56 32.48
CA VAL A 245 -9.01 19.42 33.90
C VAL A 245 -7.85 18.78 34.63
N ASP A 246 -7.27 19.51 35.60
CA ASP A 246 -6.24 18.97 36.47
C ASP A 246 -6.82 17.90 37.39
N LYS A 247 -6.57 16.63 37.06
CA LYS A 247 -7.14 15.47 37.77
C LYS A 247 -6.73 15.39 39.24
N LEU A 248 -5.63 16.06 39.62
CA LEU A 248 -5.09 16.02 40.98
C LEU A 248 -5.60 17.20 41.83
N HIS A 249 -5.76 18.37 41.23
CA HIS A 249 -6.01 19.62 41.96
C HIS A 249 -7.32 20.31 41.63
N ALA A 250 -8.03 19.90 40.56
CA ALA A 250 -9.29 20.54 40.20
C ALA A 250 -10.35 20.34 41.30
N PRO A 251 -11.22 21.35 41.52
CA PRO A 251 -12.35 21.21 42.42
C PRO A 251 -13.23 20.04 41.99
N ARG A 252 -13.80 19.32 42.97
CA ARG A 252 -14.61 18.11 42.72
C ARG A 252 -15.79 18.35 41.80
N ASP A 253 -16.39 19.54 41.90
CA ASP A 253 -17.49 19.98 41.04
C ASP A 253 -17.08 19.99 39.56
N GLU A 254 -15.88 20.48 39.26
CA GLU A 254 -15.31 20.50 37.91
C GLU A 254 -14.99 19.07 37.42
N LEU A 255 -14.42 18.21 38.27
CA LEU A 255 -14.17 16.80 37.95
C LEU A 255 -15.47 16.04 37.65
N ALA A 256 -16.50 16.23 38.48
CA ALA A 256 -17.82 15.64 38.29
C ALA A 256 -18.47 16.12 36.99
N LYS A 257 -18.37 17.43 36.69
CA LYS A 257 -18.88 18.03 35.46
C LYS A 257 -18.19 17.46 34.22
N ALA A 258 -16.86 17.41 34.23
CA ALA A 258 -16.07 16.90 33.13
C ALA A 258 -16.35 15.41 32.88
N TYR A 259 -16.40 14.60 33.95
CA TYR A 259 -16.69 13.18 33.84
C TYR A 259 -18.11 12.92 33.32
N THR A 260 -19.12 13.62 33.85
CA THR A 260 -20.52 13.50 33.42
C THR A 260 -20.71 13.95 31.96
N SER A 261 -20.06 15.04 31.55
CA SER A 261 -20.09 15.51 30.16
C SER A 261 -19.42 14.52 29.22
N GLY A 262 -18.24 14.02 29.58
CA GLY A 262 -17.50 13.09 28.74
C GLY A 262 -18.16 11.71 28.64
N ILE A 263 -18.78 11.18 29.71
CA ILE A 263 -19.50 9.90 29.65
C ILE A 263 -20.77 10.03 28.80
N ARG A 264 -21.49 11.16 28.90
CA ARG A 264 -22.64 11.44 28.05
C ARG A 264 -22.22 11.46 26.57
N PHE A 265 -21.16 12.21 26.25
CA PHE A 265 -20.61 12.24 24.89
C PHE A 265 -20.20 10.85 24.41
N ALA A 266 -19.51 10.06 25.25
CA ALA A 266 -19.09 8.70 24.93
C ALA A 266 -20.28 7.78 24.58
N LEU A 267 -21.35 7.80 25.39
CA LEU A 267 -22.55 6.99 25.15
C LEU A 267 -23.29 7.43 23.89
N ASP A 268 -23.46 8.74 23.67
CA ASP A 268 -24.10 9.29 22.47
C ASP A 268 -23.28 8.97 21.20
N MET A 269 -21.95 9.03 21.29
CA MET A 269 -21.04 8.65 20.20
C MET A 269 -21.09 7.15 19.92
N CYS A 270 -21.11 6.28 20.94
CA CYS A 270 -21.28 4.84 20.77
C CYS A 270 -22.59 4.51 20.04
N GLY A 271 -23.71 5.15 20.44
CA GLY A 271 -24.99 5.00 19.74
C GLY A 271 -24.89 5.41 18.27
N THR A 272 -24.24 6.54 17.99
CA THR A 272 -23.99 7.00 16.61
C THR A 272 -23.14 6.01 15.82
N MET A 273 -22.07 5.47 16.41
CA MET A 273 -21.21 4.47 15.77
C MET A 273 -21.94 3.15 15.50
N VAL A 274 -22.82 2.71 16.41
CA VAL A 274 -23.66 1.53 16.21
C VAL A 274 -24.67 1.77 15.09
N ASP A 275 -25.31 2.94 15.06
CA ASP A 275 -26.23 3.31 13.98
C ASP A 275 -25.52 3.38 12.63
N ASP A 276 -24.31 3.97 12.59
CA ASP A 276 -23.47 4.03 11.39
C ASP A 276 -23.14 2.60 10.92
N LEU A 277 -22.74 1.71 11.83
CA LEU A 277 -22.46 0.30 11.52
C LEU A 277 -23.72 -0.44 11.03
N GLN A 278 -24.87 -0.27 11.67
CA GLN A 278 -26.12 -0.93 11.31
C GLN A 278 -26.69 -0.43 9.99
N SER A 279 -26.73 0.89 9.79
CA SER A 279 -27.15 1.52 8.53
C SER A 279 -26.26 1.03 7.39
N PHE A 280 -24.96 0.94 7.65
CA PHE A 280 -24.01 0.40 6.70
C PHE A 280 -24.25 -1.08 6.40
N MET A 281 -24.36 -1.93 7.42
CA MET A 281 -24.64 -3.36 7.26
C MET A 281 -25.96 -3.61 6.52
N ALA A 282 -26.98 -2.76 6.74
CA ALA A 282 -28.24 -2.82 6.02
C ALA A 282 -28.08 -2.44 4.54
N LYS A 283 -27.28 -1.42 4.23
CA LYS A 283 -27.11 -0.90 2.87
C LYS A 283 -26.16 -1.74 2.00
N TYR A 284 -25.06 -2.21 2.58
CA TYR A 284 -23.97 -2.84 1.82
C TYR A 284 -23.73 -4.31 2.22
N GLY A 285 -24.29 -4.78 3.34
CA GLY A 285 -24.06 -6.12 3.86
C GLY A 285 -22.74 -6.24 4.62
N ASN A 286 -22.01 -7.34 4.40
CA ASN A 286 -20.74 -7.58 5.06
C ASN A 286 -19.58 -6.80 4.38
N GLU A 287 -18.46 -6.65 5.09
CA GLU A 287 -17.25 -5.99 4.55
C GLU A 287 -16.77 -6.60 3.22
N SER A 288 -16.98 -7.90 3.02
CA SER A 288 -16.69 -8.57 1.74
C SER A 288 -17.49 -8.01 0.57
N ASN A 289 -18.76 -7.64 0.75
CA ASN A 289 -19.56 -7.00 -0.29
C ASN A 289 -19.04 -5.58 -0.61
N VAL A 290 -18.56 -4.87 0.40
CA VAL A 290 -17.97 -3.52 0.25
C VAL A 290 -16.67 -3.60 -0.52
N ALA A 291 -15.81 -4.54 -0.16
CA ALA A 291 -14.59 -4.84 -0.88
C ALA A 291 -14.91 -5.23 -2.33
N ALA A 292 -15.93 -6.06 -2.57
CA ALA A 292 -16.37 -6.43 -3.92
C ALA A 292 -16.90 -5.22 -4.72
N MET A 293 -17.68 -4.34 -4.08
CA MET A 293 -18.18 -3.10 -4.70
C MET A 293 -17.02 -2.14 -5.02
N LEU A 294 -16.08 -1.96 -4.11
CA LEU A 294 -14.87 -1.17 -4.32
C LEU A 294 -14.01 -1.74 -5.43
N ARG A 295 -13.83 -3.06 -5.50
CA ARG A 295 -13.11 -3.73 -6.61
C ARG A 295 -13.81 -3.50 -7.94
N ALA A 296 -15.14 -3.60 -7.99
CA ALA A 296 -15.89 -3.32 -9.21
C ALA A 296 -15.74 -1.86 -9.65
N SER A 297 -15.80 -0.91 -8.71
CA SER A 297 -15.58 0.51 -8.98
C SER A 297 -14.14 0.79 -9.44
N ALA A 298 -13.15 0.26 -8.72
CA ALA A 298 -11.73 0.40 -9.05
C ALA A 298 -11.41 -0.18 -10.43
N ARG A 299 -11.98 -1.35 -10.77
CA ARG A 299 -11.88 -1.96 -12.10
C ARG A 299 -12.38 -1.01 -13.18
N GLU A 300 -13.57 -0.44 -13.00
CA GLU A 300 -14.18 0.42 -14.02
C GLU A 300 -13.34 1.69 -14.23
N HIS A 301 -12.90 2.34 -13.14
CA HIS A 301 -12.08 3.56 -13.23
C HIS A 301 -10.71 3.28 -13.83
N GLU A 302 -10.04 2.19 -13.44
CA GLU A 302 -8.76 1.80 -14.04
C GLU A 302 -8.91 1.52 -15.54
N ARG A 303 -9.94 0.76 -15.90
CA ARG A 303 -10.22 0.42 -17.29
C ARG A 303 -10.51 1.67 -18.12
N GLN A 304 -11.38 2.56 -17.63
CA GLN A 304 -11.71 3.80 -18.32
C GLN A 304 -10.47 4.69 -18.49
N ALA A 305 -9.67 4.86 -17.44
CA ALA A 305 -8.44 5.65 -17.47
C ALA A 305 -7.42 5.09 -18.49
N ILE A 306 -7.17 3.77 -18.48
CA ILE A 306 -6.20 3.15 -19.40
C ILE A 306 -6.74 3.15 -20.84
N ILE A 307 -8.01 2.81 -21.07
CA ILE A 307 -8.60 2.85 -22.43
C ILE A 307 -8.64 4.27 -22.96
N GLY A 308 -8.98 5.26 -22.13
CA GLY A 308 -8.97 6.68 -22.50
C GLY A 308 -7.57 7.18 -22.89
N ALA A 309 -6.53 6.68 -22.22
CA ALA A 309 -5.15 7.08 -22.47
C ALA A 309 -4.52 6.44 -23.72
N PHE A 310 -4.69 5.12 -23.89
CA PHE A 310 -3.95 4.37 -24.91
C PHE A 310 -4.82 3.96 -26.10
N GLY A 311 -6.15 3.94 -25.94
CA GLY A 311 -7.07 3.37 -26.92
C GLY A 311 -7.13 1.84 -26.85
N LYS A 312 -8.32 1.27 -27.07
CA LYS A 312 -8.57 -0.18 -26.93
C LYS A 312 -7.75 -1.03 -27.89
N GLU A 313 -7.60 -0.60 -29.15
CA GLU A 313 -6.87 -1.35 -30.18
C GLU A 313 -5.38 -1.47 -29.86
N GLU A 314 -4.79 -0.39 -29.35
CA GLU A 314 -3.39 -0.37 -28.97
C GLU A 314 -3.12 -1.29 -27.78
N ILE A 315 -3.99 -1.24 -26.77
CA ILE A 315 -3.90 -2.14 -25.62
C ILE A 315 -3.98 -3.60 -26.08
N GLN A 316 -4.91 -3.94 -26.98
CA GLN A 316 -5.02 -5.28 -27.53
C GLN A 316 -3.78 -5.71 -28.32
N ARG A 317 -3.22 -4.81 -29.13
CA ARG A 317 -1.99 -5.07 -29.90
C ARG A 317 -0.80 -5.31 -28.98
N ALA A 318 -0.54 -4.38 -28.06
CA ALA A 318 0.55 -4.48 -27.10
C ALA A 318 0.39 -5.71 -26.19
N TRP A 319 -0.84 -6.02 -25.75
CA TRP A 319 -1.10 -7.22 -24.96
C TRP A 319 -0.81 -8.50 -25.74
N LYS A 320 -1.25 -8.62 -27.01
CA LYS A 320 -0.98 -9.79 -27.84
C LYS A 320 0.51 -9.97 -28.16
N GLU A 321 1.22 -8.87 -28.38
CA GLU A 321 2.66 -8.88 -28.63
C GLU A 321 3.43 -9.30 -27.38
N TRP A 322 3.07 -8.74 -26.23
CA TRP A 322 3.63 -9.14 -24.95
C TRP A 322 3.28 -10.60 -24.67
N ALA A 323 2.01 -10.95 -24.53
CA ALA A 323 1.49 -12.28 -24.22
C ALA A 323 1.63 -13.35 -25.34
N GLN A 324 2.62 -13.24 -26.23
CA GLN A 324 2.96 -14.30 -27.20
C GLN A 324 3.35 -15.62 -26.50
N LYS A 325 3.98 -15.53 -25.33
CA LYS A 325 4.18 -16.66 -24.40
C LYS A 325 3.10 -16.61 -23.32
N SER A 326 3.10 -17.57 -22.39
CA SER A 326 2.33 -17.44 -21.15
C SER A 326 2.63 -16.07 -20.50
N TRP A 327 1.63 -15.18 -20.44
CA TRP A 327 1.80 -13.83 -19.89
C TRP A 327 2.14 -13.88 -18.40
N ARG A 328 1.71 -14.93 -17.70
CA ARG A 328 2.11 -15.23 -16.31
C ARG A 328 3.61 -15.50 -16.23
N ASP A 329 4.17 -16.23 -17.20
CA ASP A 329 5.60 -16.53 -17.22
C ASP A 329 6.42 -15.26 -17.46
N GLN A 330 5.95 -14.40 -18.36
CA GLN A 330 6.58 -13.11 -18.61
C GLN A 330 6.50 -12.17 -17.42
N MET A 331 5.36 -12.14 -16.72
CA MET A 331 5.23 -11.41 -15.46
C MET A 331 6.28 -11.87 -14.43
N VAL A 332 6.48 -13.19 -14.29
CA VAL A 332 7.52 -13.75 -13.39
C VAL A 332 8.93 -13.43 -13.90
N ASP A 333 9.17 -13.45 -15.22
CA ASP A 333 10.47 -13.09 -15.79
C ASP A 333 10.81 -11.63 -15.53
N VAL A 334 9.84 -10.73 -15.69
CA VAL A 334 9.99 -9.30 -15.42
C VAL A 334 10.23 -9.04 -13.94
N VAL A 335 9.48 -9.69 -13.05
CA VAL A 335 9.70 -9.62 -11.58
C VAL A 335 11.03 -10.26 -11.19
N GLY A 336 11.46 -11.27 -11.94
CA GLY A 336 12.76 -11.90 -11.81
C GLY A 336 13.90 -11.01 -12.29
N ASP A 337 13.68 -10.03 -13.17
CA ASP A 337 14.74 -9.19 -13.69
C ASP A 337 15.39 -8.34 -12.58
N LEU A 338 16.64 -7.95 -12.79
CA LEU A 338 17.42 -7.12 -11.87
C LEU A 338 17.22 -5.63 -12.14
N ASN A 339 16.75 -5.28 -13.35
CA ASN A 339 16.38 -3.92 -13.70
C ASN A 339 15.17 -3.47 -12.86
N PRO A 340 15.27 -2.40 -12.05
CA PRO A 340 14.17 -1.93 -11.24
C PRO A 340 12.94 -1.60 -12.09
N LEU A 341 11.83 -2.26 -11.81
CA LEU A 341 10.57 -2.12 -12.56
C LEU A 341 10.03 -0.70 -12.57
N MET A 342 10.33 0.08 -11.54
CA MET A 342 9.93 1.49 -11.45
C MET A 342 10.65 2.39 -12.46
N GLN A 343 11.83 1.97 -12.94
CA GLN A 343 12.64 2.71 -13.92
C GLN A 343 12.41 2.22 -15.36
N ALA A 344 11.93 0.98 -15.52
CA ALA A 344 11.73 0.38 -16.82
C ALA A 344 10.33 0.68 -17.39
N ALA A 345 10.20 1.83 -18.08
CA ALA A 345 8.93 2.29 -18.62
C ALA A 345 8.30 1.32 -19.65
N ASP A 346 9.15 0.63 -20.42
CA ASP A 346 8.76 -0.10 -21.64
C ASP A 346 8.60 -1.62 -21.44
N LEU A 347 8.90 -2.16 -20.26
CA LEU A 347 8.85 -3.62 -20.03
C LEU A 347 7.45 -4.17 -19.80
N LEU A 348 6.51 -3.32 -19.37
CA LEU A 348 5.16 -3.74 -18.99
C LEU A 348 4.12 -3.22 -20.00
N PRO A 349 3.18 -4.08 -20.47
CA PRO A 349 2.07 -3.63 -21.28
C PRO A 349 1.18 -2.66 -20.49
N SER A 350 0.39 -1.87 -21.22
CA SER A 350 -0.50 -0.86 -20.64
C SER A 350 -1.51 -1.43 -19.63
N THR A 351 -1.94 -2.69 -19.81
CA THR A 351 -2.80 -3.43 -18.86
C THR A 351 -2.17 -3.66 -17.49
N LEU A 352 -0.84 -3.66 -17.38
CA LEU A 352 -0.09 -3.88 -16.15
C LEU A 352 0.46 -2.60 -15.52
N ILE A 353 0.25 -1.42 -16.13
CA ILE A 353 0.81 -0.15 -15.64
C ILE A 353 0.37 0.14 -14.20
N MET A 354 -0.91 -0.04 -13.87
CA MET A 354 -1.39 0.20 -12.50
C MET A 354 -0.86 -0.84 -11.51
N SER A 355 -0.52 -2.04 -11.97
CA SER A 355 0.07 -3.12 -11.18
C SER A 355 1.59 -3.00 -11.02
N ARG A 356 2.23 -1.99 -11.63
CA ARG A 356 3.68 -1.79 -11.58
C ARG A 356 4.22 -1.68 -10.15
N VAL A 357 3.49 -1.02 -9.25
CA VAL A 357 3.91 -0.87 -7.85
C VAL A 357 3.93 -2.22 -7.13
N ASP A 358 2.90 -3.05 -7.33
CA ASP A 358 2.86 -4.39 -6.73
C ASP A 358 3.93 -5.31 -7.33
N LEU A 359 4.15 -5.24 -8.65
CA LEU A 359 5.19 -6.00 -9.32
C LEU A 359 6.60 -5.56 -8.88
N ALA A 360 6.82 -4.26 -8.67
CA ALA A 360 8.06 -3.74 -8.11
C ALA A 360 8.27 -4.22 -6.66
N GLU A 361 7.22 -4.23 -5.83
CA GLU A 361 7.29 -4.83 -4.50
C GLU A 361 7.65 -6.32 -4.56
N ALA A 362 7.01 -7.07 -5.44
CA ALA A 362 7.32 -8.49 -5.65
C ALA A 362 8.77 -8.69 -6.12
N GLN A 363 9.30 -7.81 -6.99
CA GLN A 363 10.68 -7.85 -7.47
C GLN A 363 11.67 -7.59 -6.33
N THR A 364 11.41 -6.55 -5.53
CA THR A 364 12.23 -6.23 -4.34
C THR A 364 12.25 -7.38 -3.34
N LEU A 365 11.08 -7.96 -3.05
CA LEU A 365 10.98 -9.13 -2.17
C LEU A 365 11.71 -10.35 -2.75
N LEU A 366 11.59 -10.61 -4.05
CA LEU A 366 12.24 -11.72 -4.73
C LEU A 366 13.76 -11.58 -4.70
N LEU A 367 14.27 -10.37 -4.95
CA LEU A 367 15.70 -10.08 -4.87
C LEU A 367 16.22 -10.30 -3.45
N GLY A 368 15.56 -9.71 -2.45
CA GLY A 368 15.91 -9.92 -1.04
C GLY A 368 15.85 -11.39 -0.63
N LEU A 369 14.87 -12.15 -1.13
CA LEU A 369 14.70 -13.58 -0.89
C LEU A 369 15.87 -14.38 -1.45
N VAL A 370 16.28 -14.12 -2.70
CA VAL A 370 17.38 -14.81 -3.36
C VAL A 370 18.72 -14.49 -2.69
N ILE A 371 18.96 -13.22 -2.31
CA ILE A 371 20.17 -12.81 -1.57
C ILE A 371 20.21 -13.52 -0.21
N SER A 372 19.12 -13.46 0.55
CA SER A 372 19.00 -14.12 1.86
C SER A 372 19.22 -15.62 1.77
N ALA A 373 18.64 -16.29 0.77
CA ALA A 373 18.84 -17.72 0.53
C ALA A 373 20.29 -18.04 0.13
N SER A 374 20.94 -17.16 -0.63
CA SER A 374 22.36 -17.30 -0.99
C SER A 374 23.25 -17.21 0.24
N ILE A 375 23.04 -16.21 1.10
CA ILE A 375 23.75 -16.05 2.38
C ILE A 375 23.52 -17.27 3.28
N ARG A 376 22.29 -17.80 3.30
CA ARG A 376 21.96 -19.01 4.08
C ARG A 376 22.77 -20.24 3.65
N THR A 377 23.31 -20.28 2.43
CA THR A 377 24.21 -21.36 2.00
C THR A 377 25.58 -21.34 2.70
N LEU A 378 26.05 -20.18 3.14
CA LEU A 378 27.31 -20.04 3.90
C LEU A 378 27.22 -20.67 5.29
N VAL A 379 26.01 -20.66 5.86
CA VAL A 379 25.72 -21.21 7.19
C VAL A 379 24.42 -22.03 7.10
N PRO A 380 24.46 -23.29 6.62
CA PRO A 380 23.26 -24.07 6.37
C PRO A 380 22.40 -24.28 7.62
N ALA A 381 21.07 -24.37 7.47
CA ALA A 381 20.15 -24.64 8.57
C ALA A 381 20.43 -26.01 9.22
N LEU A 382 20.47 -26.06 10.54
CA LEU A 382 20.59 -27.30 11.30
C LEU A 382 19.20 -27.76 11.75
N SER A 383 18.99 -29.07 11.82
CA SER A 383 17.76 -29.63 12.41
C SER A 383 17.72 -29.38 13.92
N GLN A 384 16.53 -29.30 14.51
CA GLN A 384 16.37 -29.06 15.95
C GLN A 384 17.18 -30.06 16.80
N THR A 385 17.20 -31.34 16.42
CA THR A 385 18.01 -32.37 17.09
C THR A 385 19.51 -32.07 17.03
N ARG A 386 20.01 -31.58 15.88
CA ARG A 386 21.42 -31.19 15.73
C ARG A 386 21.75 -29.95 16.53
N LEU A 387 20.85 -28.96 16.59
CA LEU A 387 21.03 -27.76 17.42
C LEU A 387 21.18 -28.10 18.90
N VAL A 388 20.25 -28.91 19.41
CA VAL A 388 20.24 -29.39 20.79
C VAL A 388 21.54 -30.11 21.15
N THR A 389 22.03 -30.96 20.24
CA THR A 389 23.28 -31.72 20.41
C THR A 389 24.50 -30.81 20.35
N LEU A 390 24.59 -29.96 19.32
CA LEU A 390 25.74 -29.08 19.08
C LEU A 390 25.93 -28.07 20.22
N TYR A 391 24.83 -27.55 20.75
CA TYR A 391 24.85 -26.50 21.77
C TYR A 391 24.71 -27.02 23.20
N ASN A 392 24.76 -28.34 23.42
CA ASN A 392 24.60 -28.95 24.74
C ASN A 392 23.39 -28.39 25.52
N ASN A 393 22.24 -28.27 24.85
CA ASN A 393 21.02 -27.64 25.39
C ASN A 393 21.12 -26.15 25.77
N ASN A 394 22.10 -25.38 25.29
CA ASN A 394 22.17 -23.94 25.52
C ASN A 394 21.03 -23.21 24.76
N SER A 395 19.97 -22.87 25.48
CA SER A 395 18.77 -22.23 24.92
C SER A 395 19.06 -20.92 24.18
N LYS A 396 20.01 -20.11 24.69
CA LYS A 396 20.38 -18.84 24.06
C LYS A 396 21.05 -19.04 22.70
N ALA A 397 21.92 -20.04 22.57
CA ALA A 397 22.58 -20.37 21.30
C ALA A 397 21.56 -20.87 20.27
N ILE A 398 20.63 -21.72 20.70
CA ILE A 398 19.53 -22.23 19.85
C ILE A 398 18.62 -21.08 19.39
N GLU A 399 18.25 -20.18 20.30
CA GLU A 399 17.44 -19.01 19.98
C GLU A 399 18.15 -18.08 18.98
N LEU A 400 19.45 -17.81 19.20
CA LEU A 400 20.25 -17.01 18.27
C LEU A 400 20.27 -17.64 16.88
N GLU A 401 20.44 -18.95 16.77
CA GLU A 401 20.44 -19.62 15.47
C GLU A 401 19.07 -19.59 14.78
N ASN A 402 17.99 -19.79 15.54
CA ASN A 402 16.63 -19.73 15.02
C ASN A 402 16.25 -18.31 14.54
N GLN A 403 16.82 -17.28 15.14
CA GLN A 403 16.59 -15.88 14.76
C GLN A 403 17.53 -15.38 13.65
N PHE A 404 18.52 -16.18 13.22
CA PHE A 404 19.53 -15.76 12.22
C PHE A 404 18.91 -15.16 10.97
N MET A 405 18.01 -15.90 10.31
CA MET A 405 17.40 -15.43 9.07
C MET A 405 16.45 -14.25 9.30
N GLY A 406 15.85 -14.12 10.48
CA GLY A 406 15.06 -12.94 10.84
C GLY A 406 15.91 -11.67 10.84
N ARG A 407 17.11 -11.74 11.45
CA ARG A 407 18.04 -10.60 11.49
C ARG A 407 18.67 -10.29 10.13
N VAL A 408 19.12 -11.31 9.40
CA VAL A 408 19.62 -11.12 8.02
C VAL A 408 18.55 -10.48 7.14
N TRP A 409 17.30 -10.93 7.25
CA TRP A 409 16.19 -10.32 6.54
C TRP A 409 15.94 -8.87 6.94
N THR A 410 16.02 -8.52 8.24
CA THR A 410 15.89 -7.12 8.67
C THR A 410 16.99 -6.22 8.09
N LEU A 411 18.22 -6.72 7.99
CA LEU A 411 19.34 -5.99 7.39
C LEU A 411 19.17 -5.80 5.87
N ILE A 412 18.60 -6.78 5.17
CA ILE A 412 18.33 -6.71 3.72
C ILE A 412 17.05 -5.93 3.41
N GLY A 413 16.05 -6.04 4.29
CA GLY A 413 14.68 -5.55 4.12
C GLY A 413 14.50 -4.05 4.35
N ALA A 414 15.56 -3.34 4.70
CA ALA A 414 15.65 -1.90 4.49
C ALA A 414 15.85 -1.65 2.98
N ASP A 415 14.75 -1.77 2.23
CA ASP A 415 14.63 -1.59 0.77
C ASP A 415 15.97 -1.62 0.00
N PRO A 416 16.33 -2.76 -0.64
CA PRO A 416 17.61 -2.90 -1.35
C PRO A 416 17.82 -1.88 -2.47
N PHE A 417 16.80 -1.10 -2.85
CA PHE A 417 16.88 -0.04 -3.85
C PHE A 417 16.79 1.39 -3.28
N ALA A 418 16.44 1.62 -2.01
CA ALA A 418 16.17 2.97 -1.49
C ALA A 418 17.29 3.60 -0.66
N THR A 419 18.48 3.00 -0.61
CA THR A 419 19.57 3.45 0.24
C THR A 419 20.71 4.12 -0.52
N ASP A 420 21.19 5.25 0.01
CA ASP A 420 22.47 5.85 -0.37
C ASP A 420 23.57 4.77 -0.34
N HIS A 421 24.50 4.81 -1.31
CA HIS A 421 25.59 3.83 -1.42
C HIS A 421 26.36 3.61 -0.10
N ALA A 422 26.49 4.65 0.74
CA ALA A 422 27.15 4.57 2.03
C ALA A 422 26.41 3.66 3.04
N THR A 423 25.07 3.71 3.06
CA THR A 423 24.27 2.83 3.93
C THR A 423 24.36 1.37 3.50
N GLN A 424 24.41 1.12 2.18
CA GLN A 424 24.55 -0.23 1.62
C GLN A 424 25.85 -0.93 2.07
N GLU A 425 26.99 -0.21 2.11
CA GLU A 425 28.25 -0.82 2.56
C GLU A 425 28.20 -1.24 4.04
N SER A 426 27.61 -0.40 4.90
CA SER A 426 27.45 -0.74 6.32
C SER A 426 26.53 -1.94 6.54
N ASP A 427 25.50 -2.08 5.71
CA ASP A 427 24.57 -3.22 5.78
C ASP A 427 25.25 -4.52 5.35
N ILE A 428 26.11 -4.48 4.32
CA ILE A 428 26.92 -5.64 3.91
C ILE A 428 27.83 -6.11 5.05
N ASP A 429 28.51 -5.19 5.73
CA ASP A 429 29.41 -5.52 6.83
C ASP A 429 28.63 -6.07 8.04
N ASN A 430 27.45 -5.52 8.34
CA ASN A 430 26.55 -6.04 9.38
C ASN A 430 26.05 -7.46 9.06
N ILE A 431 25.69 -7.73 7.80
CA ILE A 431 25.29 -9.07 7.35
C ILE A 431 26.47 -10.03 7.48
N ALA A 432 27.66 -9.63 7.07
CA ALA A 432 28.87 -10.45 7.19
C ALA A 432 29.19 -10.79 8.66
N ALA A 433 29.09 -9.80 9.56
CA ALA A 433 29.26 -10.00 11.00
C ALA A 433 28.23 -11.00 11.55
N GLU A 434 26.98 -10.94 11.08
CA GLU A 434 25.93 -11.85 11.51
C GLU A 434 26.15 -13.30 11.04
N VAL A 435 26.58 -13.48 9.79
CA VAL A 435 27.00 -14.77 9.22
C VAL A 435 28.17 -15.34 10.03
N PHE A 436 29.20 -14.52 10.26
CA PHE A 436 30.37 -14.91 11.00
C PHE A 436 30.05 -15.26 12.45
N ARG A 437 29.12 -14.55 13.08
CA ARG A 437 28.68 -14.81 14.45
C ARG A 437 28.07 -16.19 14.63
N ILE A 438 27.19 -16.61 13.72
CA ILE A 438 26.64 -17.99 13.76
C ILE A 438 27.72 -19.01 13.41
N TRP A 439 28.59 -18.71 12.45
CA TRP A 439 29.69 -19.61 12.12
C TRP A 439 30.64 -19.83 13.31
N LYS A 440 31.03 -18.76 14.01
CA LYS A 440 31.88 -18.80 15.21
C LYS A 440 31.21 -19.55 16.36
N LEU A 441 29.89 -19.39 16.53
CA LEU A 441 29.11 -20.12 17.52
C LEU A 441 29.18 -21.65 17.29
N ARG A 442 29.21 -22.09 16.02
CA ARG A 442 29.34 -23.50 15.64
C ARG A 442 30.78 -24.02 15.73
N ASN A 443 31.78 -23.13 15.65
CA ASN A 443 33.21 -23.48 15.58
C ASN A 443 34.02 -22.74 16.65
N PRO A 444 33.79 -23.00 17.95
CA PRO A 444 34.44 -22.25 19.04
C PRO A 444 35.95 -22.46 19.12
N ASN A 445 36.48 -23.54 18.53
CA ASN A 445 37.89 -23.92 18.61
C ASN A 445 38.73 -23.47 17.39
N GLU A 446 38.17 -22.63 16.51
CA GLU A 446 38.92 -22.12 15.36
C GLU A 446 40.08 -21.22 15.82
N GLN A 447 41.29 -21.46 15.29
CA GLN A 447 42.48 -20.67 15.64
C GLN A 447 42.61 -19.40 14.80
N ASN A 448 42.12 -19.41 13.55
CA ASN A 448 42.28 -18.29 12.61
C ASN A 448 40.98 -17.49 12.41
N ILE A 449 40.43 -17.00 13.53
CA ILE A 449 39.15 -16.27 13.59
C ILE A 449 39.16 -15.04 12.66
N SER A 450 40.24 -14.25 12.67
CA SER A 450 40.33 -13.00 11.89
C SER A 450 40.38 -13.24 10.37
N ALA A 451 41.12 -14.25 9.89
CA ALA A 451 41.13 -14.56 8.46
C ALA A 451 39.77 -15.07 7.98
N LYS A 452 39.08 -15.86 8.81
CA LYS A 452 37.73 -16.36 8.49
C LYS A 452 36.70 -15.24 8.45
N GLU A 453 36.76 -14.30 9.38
CA GLU A 453 35.89 -13.12 9.37
C GLU A 453 36.01 -12.34 8.06
N LYS A 454 37.26 -12.08 7.62
CA LYS A 454 37.53 -11.43 6.33
C LYS A 454 37.00 -12.26 5.15
N GLU A 455 37.22 -13.57 5.15
CA GLU A 455 36.71 -14.48 4.11
C GLU A 455 35.18 -14.44 4.00
N PHE A 456 34.46 -14.42 5.13
CA PHE A 456 33.00 -14.28 5.14
C PHE A 456 32.56 -12.91 4.64
N GLY A 457 33.26 -11.83 5.01
CA GLY A 457 33.03 -10.49 4.45
C GLY A 457 33.15 -10.47 2.93
N ASP A 458 34.22 -11.04 2.39
CA ASP A 458 34.46 -11.11 0.94
C ASP A 458 33.44 -12.01 0.23
N MET A 459 32.98 -13.10 0.85
CA MET A 459 31.94 -13.97 0.29
C MET A 459 30.56 -13.29 0.28
N VAL A 460 30.17 -12.65 1.38
CA VAL A 460 28.89 -11.94 1.49
C VAL A 460 28.83 -10.78 0.50
N ARG A 461 29.91 -9.99 0.41
CA ARG A 461 30.02 -8.87 -0.55
C ARG A 461 29.86 -9.35 -1.99
N ARG A 462 30.51 -10.45 -2.37
CA ARG A 462 30.33 -11.06 -3.70
C ARG A 462 28.91 -11.56 -3.93
N MET A 463 28.30 -12.23 -2.96
CA MET A 463 26.90 -12.72 -3.11
C MET A 463 25.88 -11.60 -3.29
N ILE A 464 26.09 -10.46 -2.64
CA ILE A 464 25.20 -9.28 -2.73
C ILE A 464 25.45 -8.50 -4.01
N ASN A 465 26.71 -8.21 -4.35
CA ASN A 465 27.05 -7.31 -5.46
C ASN A 465 27.19 -8.02 -6.82
N GLU A 466 27.61 -9.28 -6.85
CA GLU A 466 27.81 -10.02 -8.11
C GLU A 466 26.53 -10.77 -8.49
N GLU A 467 25.78 -10.17 -9.40
CA GLU A 467 24.55 -10.74 -9.96
C GLU A 467 24.79 -12.10 -10.64
N THR A 468 25.97 -12.27 -11.22
CA THR A 468 26.43 -13.47 -11.92
C THR A 468 26.93 -14.56 -10.97
N HIS A 469 26.88 -14.34 -9.65
CA HIS A 469 27.30 -15.34 -8.67
C HIS A 469 26.51 -16.65 -8.89
N PRO A 470 27.16 -17.81 -9.05
CA PRO A 470 26.51 -19.03 -9.55
C PRO A 470 25.40 -19.54 -8.62
N VAL A 471 25.56 -19.38 -7.31
CA VAL A 471 24.53 -19.75 -6.32
C VAL A 471 23.28 -18.86 -6.48
N ARG A 472 23.47 -17.55 -6.72
CA ARG A 472 22.38 -16.57 -6.87
C ARG A 472 21.59 -16.86 -8.14
N VAL A 473 22.29 -17.07 -9.26
CA VAL A 473 21.68 -17.44 -10.55
C VAL A 473 20.89 -18.74 -10.43
N LEU A 474 21.45 -19.76 -9.78
CA LEU A 474 20.77 -21.05 -9.57
C LEU A 474 19.51 -20.91 -8.71
N LEU A 475 19.61 -20.21 -7.57
CA LEU A 475 18.48 -20.02 -6.66
C LEU A 475 17.39 -19.16 -7.29
N LYS A 476 17.76 -18.07 -7.98
CA LYS A 476 16.86 -17.22 -8.76
C LYS A 476 16.08 -18.06 -9.77
N LYS A 477 16.78 -18.84 -10.60
CA LYS A 477 16.14 -19.71 -11.60
C LYS A 477 15.15 -20.69 -10.96
N ARG A 478 15.55 -21.34 -9.86
CA ARG A 478 14.68 -22.28 -9.14
C ARG A 478 13.40 -21.62 -8.63
N VAL A 479 13.51 -20.42 -8.06
CA VAL A 479 12.34 -19.71 -7.54
C VAL A 479 11.44 -19.20 -8.66
N THR A 480 12.00 -18.65 -9.75
CA THR A 480 11.21 -18.20 -10.90
C THR A 480 10.50 -19.36 -11.57
N ASP A 481 11.19 -20.49 -11.80
CA ASP A 481 10.59 -21.67 -12.44
C ASP A 481 9.45 -22.24 -11.57
N ALA A 482 9.65 -22.32 -10.25
CA ALA A 482 8.62 -22.77 -9.32
C ALA A 482 7.42 -21.82 -9.24
N LEU A 483 7.64 -20.50 -9.30
CA LEU A 483 6.56 -19.51 -9.36
C LEU A 483 5.75 -19.62 -10.65
N LYS A 484 6.42 -19.80 -11.80
CA LYS A 484 5.74 -20.03 -13.09
C LYS A 484 4.87 -21.27 -13.07
N GLU A 485 5.44 -22.40 -12.63
CA GLU A 485 4.71 -23.66 -12.50
C GLU A 485 3.50 -23.50 -11.57
N ARG A 486 3.68 -22.80 -10.45
CA ARG A 486 2.61 -22.60 -9.48
C ARG A 486 1.51 -21.69 -10.01
N LEU A 487 1.86 -20.57 -10.65
CA LEU A 487 0.89 -19.63 -11.23
C LEU A 487 0.08 -20.26 -12.36
N ALA A 488 0.67 -21.19 -13.13
CA ALA A 488 -0.04 -21.93 -14.16
C ALA A 488 -1.14 -22.87 -13.60
N GLN A 489 -1.10 -23.19 -12.30
CA GLN A 489 -2.11 -24.02 -11.64
C GLN A 489 -3.22 -23.12 -11.06
N PRO A 490 -4.50 -23.54 -11.11
CA PRO A 490 -5.58 -22.81 -10.46
C PRO A 490 -5.38 -22.82 -8.93
N ILE A 491 -5.87 -21.76 -8.28
CA ILE A 491 -5.92 -21.72 -6.81
C ILE A 491 -6.87 -22.82 -6.33
N VAL A 492 -6.31 -23.86 -5.73
CA VAL A 492 -7.07 -24.90 -5.04
C VAL A 492 -7.32 -24.38 -3.63
N PRO A 493 -8.56 -24.03 -3.26
CA PRO A 493 -8.84 -23.54 -1.92
C PRO A 493 -8.48 -24.64 -0.94
N ILE A 494 -7.61 -24.33 0.02
CA ILE A 494 -7.41 -25.21 1.18
C ILE A 494 -8.78 -25.32 1.83
N LYS A 495 -9.34 -26.54 1.86
CA LYS A 495 -10.54 -26.82 2.65
C LYS A 495 -10.15 -26.57 4.09
N GLN A 496 -10.41 -25.35 4.57
CA GLN A 496 -10.40 -25.09 5.99
C GLN A 496 -11.51 -25.96 6.55
N GLU A 497 -11.11 -27.04 7.23
CA GLU A 497 -12.03 -27.78 8.08
C GLU A 497 -12.54 -26.76 9.10
N ALA A 498 -13.74 -26.24 8.85
CA ALA A 498 -14.38 -25.34 9.79
C ALA A 498 -14.37 -26.07 11.14
N PRO A 499 -13.93 -25.41 12.24
CA PRO A 499 -13.90 -26.05 13.54
C PRO A 499 -15.30 -26.61 13.83
N THR A 500 -15.42 -27.94 13.81
CA THR A 500 -16.69 -28.66 13.94
C THR A 500 -17.27 -28.53 15.34
N THR A 501 -16.44 -28.14 16.30
CA THR A 501 -16.81 -27.90 17.69
C THR A 501 -16.26 -26.55 18.15
N VAL A 502 -17.15 -25.59 18.41
CA VAL A 502 -16.80 -24.41 19.22
C VAL A 502 -16.69 -24.84 20.68
N ALA A 503 -15.77 -24.25 21.44
CA ALA A 503 -15.50 -24.57 22.85
C ALA A 503 -16.74 -24.51 23.78
N ALA A 504 -17.84 -23.90 23.33
CA ALA A 504 -19.12 -23.83 24.03
C ALA A 504 -20.04 -25.06 23.83
N GLY A 505 -19.61 -26.12 23.11
CA GLY A 505 -20.38 -27.36 22.94
C GLY A 505 -21.67 -27.23 22.12
N ARG A 506 -21.97 -26.05 21.56
CA ARG A 506 -23.12 -25.84 20.67
C ARG A 506 -22.72 -26.10 19.22
N ALA A 507 -23.38 -27.05 18.57
CA ALA A 507 -23.26 -27.23 17.13
C ALA A 507 -23.77 -25.97 16.42
N LEU A 508 -22.87 -25.22 15.79
CA LEU A 508 -23.26 -24.12 14.91
C LEU A 508 -23.86 -24.73 13.64
N GLN A 509 -25.16 -24.57 13.46
CA GLN A 509 -25.79 -24.68 12.15
C GLN A 509 -25.15 -23.58 11.28
N PRO A 510 -24.42 -23.92 10.20
CA PRO A 510 -23.72 -22.91 9.40
C PRO A 510 -24.76 -22.01 8.73
N THR A 511 -24.94 -20.80 9.28
CA THR A 511 -25.73 -19.75 8.66
C THR A 511 -25.12 -19.41 7.30
N ALA A 512 -25.95 -19.51 6.26
CA ALA A 512 -25.71 -19.19 4.85
C ALA A 512 -24.25 -18.89 4.46
N ARG A 513 -23.54 -19.90 3.94
CA ARG A 513 -22.22 -19.68 3.31
C ARG A 513 -22.39 -18.72 2.13
N LEU A 514 -21.57 -17.67 2.08
CA LEU A 514 -21.38 -16.87 0.87
C LEU A 514 -21.06 -17.84 -0.28
N LYS A 515 -21.77 -17.69 -1.40
CA LYS A 515 -21.44 -18.46 -2.62
C LYS A 515 -19.97 -18.18 -2.94
N SER A 516 -19.17 -19.24 -3.08
CA SER A 516 -17.72 -19.18 -3.34
C SER A 516 -17.36 -18.32 -4.56
N SER A 517 -18.29 -18.16 -5.50
CA SER A 517 -18.16 -17.32 -6.69
C SER A 517 -17.97 -15.82 -6.42
N LYS A 518 -18.11 -15.36 -5.17
CA LYS A 518 -17.94 -13.95 -4.79
C LYS A 518 -16.60 -13.65 -4.10
N ILE A 519 -15.82 -14.67 -3.75
CA ILE A 519 -14.52 -14.46 -3.10
C ILE A 519 -13.50 -14.19 -4.19
N PHE A 520 -12.80 -13.06 -4.10
CA PHE A 520 -11.74 -12.73 -5.04
C PHE A 520 -10.62 -13.78 -4.89
N PRO A 521 -10.13 -14.41 -5.98
CA PRO A 521 -9.29 -15.61 -5.87
C PRO A 521 -8.07 -15.43 -4.97
N SER A 522 -7.42 -14.25 -5.01
CA SER A 522 -6.26 -13.95 -4.18
C SER A 522 -6.54 -13.85 -2.67
N ASP A 523 -7.81 -13.72 -2.25
CA ASP A 523 -8.18 -13.73 -0.83
C ASP A 523 -8.16 -15.16 -0.24
N GLN A 524 -8.02 -16.19 -1.08
CA GLN A 524 -7.98 -17.58 -0.65
C GLN A 524 -6.57 -17.99 -0.21
N LYS A 525 -6.49 -18.74 0.89
CA LYS A 525 -5.23 -19.33 1.33
C LYS A 525 -4.79 -20.40 0.33
N GLU A 526 -3.58 -20.23 -0.19
CA GLU A 526 -2.93 -21.15 -1.11
C GLU A 526 -1.97 -22.08 -0.36
N ALA A 527 -1.72 -23.27 -0.90
CA ALA A 527 -0.76 -24.22 -0.32
C ALA A 527 0.68 -23.67 -0.38
N ASP A 528 1.50 -24.08 0.59
CA ASP A 528 2.89 -23.64 0.68
C ASP A 528 3.71 -24.10 -0.55
N LEU A 529 4.45 -23.18 -1.14
CA LEU A 529 5.41 -23.47 -2.20
C LEU A 529 6.73 -23.96 -1.58
N VAL A 530 7.06 -25.23 -1.78
CA VAL A 530 8.27 -25.85 -1.21
C VAL A 530 9.38 -25.90 -2.26
N ILE A 531 10.41 -25.07 -2.08
CA ILE A 531 11.56 -25.00 -2.99
C ILE A 531 12.84 -25.37 -2.25
N SER A 532 13.65 -26.23 -2.84
CA SER A 532 14.96 -26.60 -2.29
C SER A 532 15.88 -25.37 -2.19
N GLY A 533 16.36 -25.08 -0.97
CA GLY A 533 17.15 -23.89 -0.65
C GLY A 533 16.35 -22.79 0.06
N PHE A 534 15.02 -22.86 0.02
CA PHE A 534 14.10 -21.92 0.68
C PHE A 534 13.33 -22.59 1.82
N GLY A 535 13.98 -23.53 2.51
CA GLY A 535 13.36 -24.33 3.58
C GLY A 535 13.16 -23.58 4.90
N ASP A 536 13.87 -22.47 5.09
CA ASP A 536 13.85 -21.64 6.30
C ASP A 536 12.48 -20.94 6.47
N PRO A 537 11.88 -20.90 7.68
CA PRO A 537 10.56 -20.31 7.89
C PRO A 537 10.44 -18.85 7.44
N VAL A 538 11.49 -18.05 7.62
CA VAL A 538 11.48 -16.63 7.21
C VAL A 538 11.44 -16.51 5.68
N LEU A 539 12.21 -17.35 4.98
CA LEU A 539 12.23 -17.38 3.52
C LEU A 539 10.89 -17.90 2.96
N LYS A 540 10.30 -18.93 3.57
CA LYS A 540 8.98 -19.46 3.18
C LYS A 540 7.89 -18.40 3.29
N ASN A 541 7.88 -17.62 4.38
CA ASN A 541 6.88 -16.57 4.57
C ASN A 541 6.95 -15.50 3.47
N HIS A 542 8.16 -15.05 3.10
CA HIS A 542 8.33 -14.05 2.04
C HIS A 542 8.09 -14.64 0.64
N LEU A 543 8.42 -15.91 0.42
CA LEU A 543 8.03 -16.62 -0.81
C LEU A 543 6.49 -16.66 -0.96
N HIS A 544 5.77 -16.93 0.14
CA HIS A 544 4.30 -16.87 0.15
C HIS A 544 3.78 -15.46 -0.14
N GLN A 545 4.42 -14.43 0.43
CA GLN A 545 4.07 -13.03 0.15
C GLN A 545 4.25 -12.67 -1.33
N ILE A 546 5.37 -13.07 -1.95
CA ILE A 546 5.62 -12.84 -3.39
C ILE A 546 4.54 -13.54 -4.22
N LEU A 547 4.28 -14.82 -3.96
CA LEU A 547 3.25 -15.56 -4.67
C LEU A 547 1.87 -14.90 -4.51
N HIS A 548 1.53 -14.48 -3.30
CA HIS A 548 0.28 -13.77 -3.03
C HIS A 548 0.16 -12.48 -3.85
N ILE A 549 1.21 -11.64 -3.89
CA ILE A 549 1.21 -10.42 -4.71
C ILE A 549 1.00 -10.75 -6.19
N LEU A 550 1.72 -11.76 -6.71
CA LEU A 550 1.56 -12.18 -8.11
C LEU A 550 0.15 -12.71 -8.40
N ARG A 551 -0.48 -13.44 -7.47
CA ARG A 551 -1.89 -13.89 -7.58
C ARG A 551 -2.88 -12.73 -7.52
N VAL A 552 -2.61 -11.71 -6.71
CA VAL A 552 -3.42 -10.50 -6.67
C VAL A 552 -3.37 -9.80 -8.02
N VAL A 553 -2.18 -9.61 -8.59
CA VAL A 553 -1.99 -9.01 -9.92
C VAL A 553 -2.67 -9.87 -10.99
N GLU A 554 -2.47 -11.19 -10.96
CA GLU A 554 -3.08 -12.11 -11.92
C GLU A 554 -4.61 -12.03 -11.88
N SER A 555 -5.20 -12.17 -10.69
CA SER A 555 -6.64 -12.09 -10.48
C SER A 555 -7.19 -10.74 -10.90
N TRP A 556 -6.43 -9.67 -10.69
CA TRP A 556 -6.82 -8.32 -11.08
C TRP A 556 -6.83 -8.16 -12.59
N VAL A 557 -5.78 -8.61 -13.29
CA VAL A 557 -5.71 -8.58 -14.75
C VAL A 557 -6.83 -9.39 -15.37
N GLU A 558 -7.04 -10.63 -14.91
CA GLU A 558 -8.16 -11.46 -15.36
C GLU A 558 -9.52 -10.84 -15.03
N TYR A 559 -9.63 -10.08 -13.93
CA TYR A 559 -10.87 -9.42 -13.57
C TYR A 559 -11.13 -8.20 -14.46
N VAL A 560 -10.13 -7.33 -14.68
CA VAL A 560 -10.28 -6.05 -15.40
C VAL A 560 -10.26 -6.25 -16.92
N TRP A 561 -9.38 -7.11 -17.43
CA TRP A 561 -8.96 -7.17 -18.84
C TRP A 561 -9.34 -8.47 -19.57
N LYS A 562 -10.22 -9.30 -19.00
CA LYS A 562 -10.63 -10.59 -19.58
C LYS A 562 -11.09 -10.55 -21.04
N ASP A 563 -11.65 -9.43 -21.49
CA ASP A 563 -12.19 -9.25 -22.83
C ASP A 563 -11.15 -8.74 -23.85
N ILE A 564 -9.92 -8.49 -23.39
CA ILE A 564 -8.78 -8.11 -24.23
C ILE A 564 -7.96 -9.36 -24.62
N GLU A 565 -8.01 -10.43 -23.81
CA GLU A 565 -7.59 -11.79 -24.19
C GLU A 565 -8.49 -12.33 -25.32
#